data_AF-A0AAV1UKV4-F1
#
_entry.id   AF-A0AAV1UKV4-F1
#
_cell.length_a   1.000
_cell.length_b   1.000
_cell.length_c   1.000
_cell.angle_alpha   90.00
_cell.angle_beta   90.00
_cell.angle_gamma   90.00
#
_symmetry.space_group_name_H-M   'P 1'
#
loop_
_entity.id
_entity.type
_entity.pdbx_description
1 polymer ?
#
loop_
_entity_poly.entity_id
_entity_poly.type
_entity_poly.pdbx_seq_one_letter_code
_entity_poly.pdbx_strand_id
1 'polypeptide(L)'
;MSMSKAKFILGTGKEESRQLAVLSMLEDWLDYVNTYRSAGLVFSNGQVIDVLLSHRQTEEVVEMLRMLQDVPGMEYQAHILLSSLACRLQFPARLRLGWTPAGVYPIMPISTAKLIPSSSGEMELDWPITLSEFHDWLEYVDKFRSLGREFSDDQVIDVLTATRPIEEVVEIFHKFRGVHGMKHRADQFQRLLLLRSTAVDFQALEHAVQLWRKSKPTPREVFLMLPIPTTRFEMETVGNTDEPNATGLLLASWIYYVSEYQAWSFAFVDDEVIGLLMRYRPVNELVHFFNYLRTVRGMRDRADYLKLVLLWRLLARFPTR
;
A
#
# COMPACT_ATOMS: atom_id res chain seq x y z
N MET A 1 32.17 24.08 14.07
CA MET A 1 33.10 23.13 14.71
C MET A 1 32.63 21.72 14.41
N SER A 2 33.16 21.05 13.39
CA SER A 2 33.22 19.58 13.25
C SER A 2 33.93 19.24 11.93
N MET A 3 35.16 18.74 12.05
CA MET A 3 36.01 18.09 11.03
C MET A 3 37.20 17.44 11.77
N SER A 4 37.53 17.96 12.96
CA SER A 4 38.58 17.44 13.82
C SER A 4 38.28 16.07 14.46
N LYS A 5 37.01 15.60 14.49
CA LYS A 5 36.68 14.28 15.05
C LYS A 5 36.85 13.13 14.04
N ALA A 6 36.56 13.37 12.76
CA ALA A 6 36.85 12.41 11.69
C ALA A 6 38.37 12.19 11.49
N LYS A 7 39.19 13.19 11.85
CA LYS A 7 40.65 13.16 11.76
C LYS A 7 41.36 12.17 12.69
N PHE A 8 40.69 11.66 13.71
CA PHE A 8 41.37 10.85 14.73
C PHE A 8 41.52 9.36 14.32
N ILE A 9 40.90 8.93 13.23
CA ILE A 9 40.82 7.51 12.85
C ILE A 9 41.73 7.15 11.65
N LEU A 10 42.21 8.12 10.86
CA LEU A 10 42.72 7.82 9.51
C LEU A 10 44.18 8.22 9.28
N GLY A 11 44.98 7.26 8.80
CA GLY A 11 46.40 7.44 8.48
C GLY A 11 46.65 8.12 7.13
N THR A 12 47.81 8.79 7.03
CA THR A 12 48.46 9.42 5.85
C THR A 12 47.55 10.13 4.82
N GLY A 13 47.69 11.46 4.70
CA GLY A 13 46.76 12.37 4.02
C GLY A 13 46.36 12.15 2.55
N LYS A 14 46.96 11.19 1.82
CA LYS A 14 46.45 10.77 0.49
C LYS A 14 45.27 9.81 0.60
N GLU A 15 45.26 8.97 1.63
CA GLU A 15 44.19 8.00 1.88
C GLU A 15 42.97 8.71 2.48
N GLU A 16 43.19 9.64 3.42
CA GLU A 16 42.14 10.54 3.94
C GLU A 16 41.43 11.31 2.81
N SER A 17 42.18 11.87 1.86
CA SER A 17 41.59 12.66 0.76
C SER A 17 40.72 11.81 -0.17
N ARG A 18 41.10 10.53 -0.38
CA ARG A 18 40.32 9.60 -1.20
C ARG A 18 39.06 9.13 -0.49
N GLN A 19 39.16 8.82 0.80
CA GLN A 19 38.01 8.38 1.59
C GLN A 19 36.97 9.50 1.75
N LEU A 20 37.42 10.75 1.96
CA LEU A 20 36.53 11.91 1.97
C LEU A 20 35.81 12.11 0.63
N ALA A 21 36.50 11.92 -0.50
CA ALA A 21 35.87 12.01 -1.82
C ALA A 21 34.82 10.90 -2.03
N VAL A 22 35.10 9.67 -1.58
CA VAL A 22 34.15 8.55 -1.66
C VAL A 22 32.91 8.80 -0.80
N LEU A 23 33.10 9.33 0.42
CA LEU A 23 31.98 9.66 1.32
C LEU A 23 31.10 10.78 0.75
N SER A 24 31.72 11.83 0.19
CA SER A 24 30.99 12.91 -0.47
C SER A 24 30.17 12.40 -1.67
N MET A 25 30.75 11.52 -2.50
CA MET A 25 30.01 10.93 -3.62
C MET A 25 28.86 10.02 -3.16
N LEU A 26 29.05 9.32 -2.04
CA LEU A 26 28.00 8.47 -1.46
C LEU A 26 26.85 9.32 -0.92
N GLU A 27 27.16 10.42 -0.23
CA GLU A 27 26.19 11.42 0.23
C GLU A 27 25.39 11.99 -0.96
N ASP A 28 26.06 12.47 -2.01
CA ASP A 28 25.41 12.99 -3.21
C ASP A 28 24.47 11.96 -3.87
N TRP A 29 24.90 10.70 -3.93
CA TRP A 29 24.08 9.63 -4.50
C TRP A 29 22.89 9.26 -3.61
N LEU A 30 23.05 9.30 -2.29
CA LEU A 30 21.97 9.06 -1.34
C LEU A 30 20.93 10.19 -1.36
N ASP A 31 21.35 11.43 -1.54
CA ASP A 31 20.46 12.56 -1.78
C ASP A 31 19.70 12.44 -3.10
N TYR A 32 20.37 11.95 -4.15
CA TYR A 32 19.70 11.58 -5.39
C TYR A 32 18.64 10.50 -5.16
N VAL A 33 18.96 9.45 -4.40
CA VAL A 33 18.00 8.39 -4.04
C VAL A 33 16.81 8.96 -3.25
N ASN A 34 17.04 9.88 -2.32
CA ASN A 34 15.96 10.55 -1.57
C ASN A 34 15.07 11.41 -2.48
N THR A 35 15.68 12.11 -3.45
CA THR A 35 14.95 12.86 -4.48
C THR A 35 14.12 11.94 -5.36
N TYR A 36 14.70 10.80 -5.76
CA TYR A 36 14.03 9.77 -6.55
C TYR A 36 12.82 9.18 -5.82
N ARG A 37 12.97 8.88 -4.52
CA ARG A 37 11.88 8.43 -3.63
C ARG A 37 10.78 9.47 -3.49
N SER A 38 11.15 10.74 -3.34
CA SER A 38 10.20 11.84 -3.21
C SER A 38 9.36 12.06 -4.48
N ALA A 39 9.84 11.62 -5.64
CA ALA A 39 9.08 11.59 -6.89
C ALA A 39 8.08 10.41 -7.00
N GLY A 40 7.94 9.60 -5.94
CA GLY A 40 7.03 8.43 -5.90
C GLY A 40 7.65 7.14 -6.44
N LEU A 41 8.94 7.13 -6.74
CA LEU A 41 9.64 5.94 -7.22
C LEU A 41 10.32 5.24 -6.04
N VAL A 42 9.94 4.00 -5.72
CA VAL A 42 10.60 3.28 -4.62
C VAL A 42 11.90 2.68 -5.10
N PHE A 43 12.96 3.10 -4.43
CA PHE A 43 14.26 2.46 -4.42
C PHE A 43 14.58 2.14 -2.96
N SER A 44 14.22 0.94 -2.50
CA SER A 44 14.24 0.59 -1.07
C SER A 44 15.66 0.68 -0.48
N ASN A 45 15.76 0.79 0.83
CA ASN A 45 17.04 0.70 1.53
C ASN A 45 17.72 -0.64 1.23
N GLY A 46 16.96 -1.74 1.11
CA GLY A 46 17.48 -2.99 0.61
C GLY A 46 18.08 -2.91 -0.80
N GLN A 47 17.43 -2.21 -1.73
CA GLN A 47 17.95 -2.01 -3.10
C GLN A 47 19.20 -1.10 -3.11
N VAL A 48 19.25 -0.09 -2.25
CA VAL A 48 20.48 0.71 -2.01
C VAL A 48 21.62 -0.21 -1.58
N ILE A 49 21.35 -1.08 -0.60
CA ILE A 49 22.33 -2.05 -0.10
C ILE A 49 22.78 -3.03 -1.20
N ASP A 50 21.88 -3.56 -2.02
CA ASP A 50 22.23 -4.44 -3.12
C ASP A 50 23.15 -3.77 -4.15
N VAL A 51 22.89 -2.50 -4.48
CA VAL A 51 23.77 -1.73 -5.38
C VAL A 51 25.15 -1.55 -4.76
N LEU A 52 25.24 -1.23 -3.48
CA LEU A 52 26.53 -1.13 -2.80
C LEU A 52 27.28 -2.46 -2.78
N LEU A 53 26.60 -3.56 -2.41
CA LEU A 53 27.20 -4.90 -2.32
C LEU A 53 27.54 -5.52 -3.69
N SER A 54 26.95 -5.04 -4.78
CA SER A 54 27.32 -5.48 -6.14
C SER A 54 28.61 -4.85 -6.65
N HIS A 55 29.11 -3.79 -6.01
CA HIS A 55 30.31 -3.06 -6.44
C HIS A 55 31.44 -3.02 -5.40
N ARG A 56 31.18 -3.46 -4.16
CA ARG A 56 32.07 -3.35 -3.00
C ARG A 56 31.96 -4.59 -2.12
N GLN A 57 33.00 -4.87 -1.33
CA GLN A 57 32.93 -5.94 -0.33
C GLN A 57 32.05 -5.51 0.85
N THR A 58 31.46 -6.49 1.54
CA THR A 58 30.55 -6.24 2.67
C THR A 58 31.19 -5.38 3.75
N GLU A 59 32.45 -5.69 4.10
CA GLU A 59 33.23 -4.98 5.12
C GLU A 59 33.43 -3.51 4.74
N GLU A 60 33.72 -3.24 3.47
CA GLU A 60 33.85 -1.87 2.96
C GLU A 60 32.52 -1.11 3.04
N VAL A 61 31.40 -1.75 2.68
CA VAL A 61 30.06 -1.13 2.77
C VAL A 61 29.70 -0.81 4.22
N VAL A 62 29.96 -1.73 5.15
CA VAL A 62 29.75 -1.49 6.59
C VAL A 62 30.56 -0.29 7.06
N GLU A 63 31.83 -0.21 6.69
CA GLU A 63 32.71 0.87 7.13
C GLU A 63 32.31 2.22 6.52
N MET A 64 31.98 2.26 5.22
CA MET A 64 31.47 3.47 4.58
C MET A 64 30.20 3.99 5.26
N LEU A 65 29.25 3.11 5.58
CA LEU A 65 28.03 3.51 6.25
C LEU A 65 28.27 3.94 7.71
N ARG A 66 29.25 3.37 8.41
CA ARG A 66 29.66 3.85 9.75
C ARG A 66 30.28 5.24 9.68
N MET A 67 31.20 5.46 8.75
CA MET A 67 31.79 6.78 8.53
C MET A 67 30.74 7.83 8.16
N LEU A 68 29.71 7.43 7.41
CA LEU A 68 28.58 8.31 7.08
C LEU A 68 27.77 8.73 8.32
N GLN A 69 27.79 7.96 9.42
CA GLN A 69 27.17 8.37 10.69
C GLN A 69 27.89 9.56 11.35
N ASP A 70 29.13 9.84 10.98
CA ASP A 70 29.88 10.99 11.50
C ASP A 70 29.72 12.24 10.60
N VAL A 71 29.03 12.10 9.46
CA VAL A 71 28.72 13.21 8.54
C VAL A 71 27.48 13.95 9.05
N PRO A 72 27.55 15.27 9.30
CA PRO A 72 26.42 16.04 9.80
C PRO A 72 25.20 15.95 8.88
N GLY A 73 24.06 15.52 9.42
CA GLY A 73 22.81 15.37 8.67
C GLY A 73 22.57 13.96 8.09
N MET A 74 23.58 13.08 8.13
CA MET A 74 23.47 11.72 7.62
C MET A 74 23.31 10.65 8.70
N GLU A 75 23.33 11.04 9.99
CA GLU A 75 23.36 10.11 11.11
C GLU A 75 22.17 9.13 11.08
N TYR A 76 20.98 9.66 10.83
CA TYR A 76 19.73 8.89 10.74
C TYR A 76 19.72 7.96 9.52
N GLN A 77 20.05 8.48 8.34
CA GLN A 77 20.05 7.70 7.10
C GLN A 77 21.08 6.57 7.15
N ALA A 78 22.29 6.86 7.62
CA ALA A 78 23.35 5.88 7.81
C ALA A 78 22.94 4.79 8.82
N HIS A 79 22.33 5.16 9.94
CA HIS A 79 21.81 4.20 10.92
C HIS A 79 20.75 3.25 10.32
N ILE A 80 19.85 3.79 9.50
CA ILE A 80 18.80 2.99 8.85
C ILE A 80 19.38 2.06 7.79
N LEU A 81 20.34 2.52 7.00
CA LEU A 81 21.02 1.70 6.01
C LEU A 81 21.83 0.57 6.68
N LEU A 82 22.50 0.84 7.79
CA LEU A 82 23.18 -0.18 8.59
C LEU A 82 22.21 -1.23 9.14
N SER A 83 21.06 -0.80 9.65
CA SER A 83 20.00 -1.69 10.14
C SER A 83 19.44 -2.56 9.01
N SER A 84 19.22 -1.95 7.84
CA SER A 84 18.74 -2.64 6.63
C SER A 84 19.76 -3.65 6.12
N LEU A 85 21.05 -3.28 6.07
CA LEU A 85 22.16 -4.16 5.70
C LEU A 85 22.25 -5.36 6.63
N ALA A 86 22.23 -5.15 7.95
CA ALA A 86 22.29 -6.23 8.93
C ALA A 86 21.15 -7.23 8.75
N CYS A 87 19.95 -6.75 8.43
CA CYS A 87 18.80 -7.60 8.14
C CYS A 87 18.99 -8.37 6.81
N ARG A 88 19.41 -7.67 5.75
CA ARG A 88 19.54 -8.21 4.39
C ARG A 88 20.62 -9.29 4.28
N LEU A 89 21.75 -9.11 4.97
CA LEU A 89 22.81 -10.14 5.06
C LEU A 89 22.32 -11.44 5.71
N GLN A 90 21.30 -11.38 6.57
CA GLN A 90 20.75 -12.55 7.24
C GLN A 90 19.67 -13.27 6.42
N PHE A 91 19.16 -12.67 5.33
CA PHE A 91 18.09 -13.27 4.52
C PHE A 91 18.45 -14.66 3.99
N PRO A 92 19.62 -14.90 3.35
CA PRO A 92 19.94 -16.22 2.83
C PRO A 92 20.03 -17.28 3.94
N ALA A 93 20.58 -16.92 5.09
CA ALA A 93 20.66 -17.82 6.23
C ALA A 93 19.26 -18.16 6.79
N ARG A 94 18.41 -17.16 6.99
CA ARG A 94 17.02 -17.32 7.48
C ARG A 94 16.18 -18.16 6.52
N LEU A 95 16.30 -17.93 5.21
CA LEU A 95 15.62 -18.72 4.18
C LEU A 95 16.08 -20.18 4.21
N ARG A 96 17.40 -20.45 4.32
CA ARG A 96 17.94 -21.81 4.45
C ARG A 96 17.43 -22.52 5.71
N LEU A 97 17.35 -21.78 6.82
CA LEU A 97 16.86 -22.28 8.11
C LEU A 97 15.33 -22.37 8.19
N GLY A 98 14.59 -22.04 7.13
CA GLY A 98 13.14 -22.21 7.09
C GLY A 98 12.33 -21.12 7.79
N TRP A 99 12.94 -19.98 8.12
CA TRP A 99 12.24 -18.90 8.82
C TRP A 99 11.12 -18.33 7.96
N THR A 100 9.90 -18.37 8.47
CA THR A 100 8.71 -17.85 7.79
C THR A 100 8.76 -16.32 7.73
N PRO A 101 8.08 -15.69 6.75
CA PRO A 101 7.99 -14.23 6.71
C PRO A 101 7.39 -13.63 7.99
N ALA A 102 6.44 -14.33 8.63
CA ALA A 102 5.91 -13.96 9.93
C ALA A 102 6.96 -14.00 11.06
N GLY A 103 7.87 -14.99 11.05
CA GLY A 103 8.97 -15.07 12.02
C GLY A 103 10.09 -14.05 11.78
N VAL A 104 10.24 -13.57 10.54
CA VAL A 104 11.24 -12.54 10.19
C VAL A 104 10.69 -11.13 10.41
N TYR A 105 9.39 -10.90 10.28
CA TYR A 105 8.79 -9.57 10.39
C TYR A 105 9.18 -8.82 11.69
N PRO A 106 9.13 -9.41 12.91
CA PRO A 106 9.39 -8.69 14.16
C PRO A 106 10.82 -8.15 14.28
N ILE A 107 11.78 -8.73 13.53
CA ILE A 107 13.19 -8.35 13.55
C ILE A 107 13.58 -7.51 12.33
N MET A 108 12.60 -7.13 11.48
CA MET A 108 12.81 -6.18 10.40
C MET A 108 12.52 -4.76 10.88
N PRO A 109 13.20 -3.75 10.31
CA PRO A 109 12.92 -2.34 10.63
C PRO A 109 11.43 -1.94 10.50
N ILE A 110 10.70 -2.54 9.55
CA ILE A 110 9.26 -2.32 9.40
C ILE A 110 8.44 -2.75 10.63
N SER A 111 8.89 -3.62 11.54
CA SER A 111 8.05 -3.90 12.72
C SER A 111 7.91 -2.69 13.65
N THR A 112 8.79 -1.70 13.50
CA THR A 112 8.80 -0.50 14.33
C THR A 112 8.17 0.68 13.59
N ALA A 113 7.17 1.31 14.20
CA ALA A 113 6.61 2.57 13.69
C ALA A 113 7.63 3.70 13.88
N LYS A 114 7.97 4.39 12.79
CA LYS A 114 8.88 5.55 12.81
C LYS A 114 8.06 6.80 12.58
N LEU A 115 7.82 7.55 13.65
CA LEU A 115 7.04 8.77 13.61
C LEU A 115 7.96 9.99 13.47
N ILE A 116 7.58 10.90 12.57
CA ILE A 116 8.23 12.18 12.31
C ILE A 116 7.20 13.32 12.44
N PRO A 117 7.61 14.54 12.80
CA PRO A 117 6.71 15.69 12.79
C PRO A 117 6.23 16.00 11.37
N SER A 118 4.91 16.04 11.17
CA SER A 118 4.27 16.50 9.95
C SER A 118 4.21 18.04 9.88
N SER A 119 3.82 18.58 8.73
CA SER A 119 3.66 20.03 8.54
C SER A 119 2.55 20.66 9.40
N SER A 120 1.62 19.86 9.92
CA SER A 120 0.60 20.29 10.90
C SER A 120 1.08 20.22 12.35
N GLY A 121 2.29 19.72 12.60
CA GLY A 121 2.83 19.50 13.95
C GLY A 121 2.40 18.18 14.59
N GLU A 122 1.58 17.38 13.92
CA GLU A 122 1.21 16.03 14.36
C GLU A 122 2.30 15.03 14.01
N MET A 123 2.45 13.97 14.81
CA MET A 123 3.38 12.88 14.50
C MET A 123 2.77 11.99 13.42
N GLU A 124 3.48 11.79 12.31
CA GLU A 124 3.07 10.95 11.18
C GLU A 124 4.16 9.91 10.88
N LEU A 125 3.81 8.79 10.26
CA LEU A 125 4.81 7.84 9.80
C LEU A 125 5.77 8.47 8.77
N ASP A 126 7.05 8.12 8.88
CA ASP A 126 8.03 8.35 7.82
C ASP A 126 7.68 7.44 6.63
N TRP A 127 6.81 7.93 5.74
CA TRP A 127 6.25 7.14 4.64
C TRP A 127 7.29 6.62 3.66
N PRO A 128 8.26 7.42 3.17
CA PRO A 128 9.31 6.90 2.30
C PRO A 128 10.03 5.70 2.92
N ILE A 129 10.37 5.77 4.21
CA ILE A 129 11.04 4.68 4.92
C ILE A 129 10.10 3.50 5.15
N THR A 130 8.89 3.76 5.63
CA THR A 130 7.89 2.72 5.91
C THR A 130 7.58 1.91 4.65
N LEU A 131 7.35 2.56 3.51
CA LEU A 131 7.07 1.90 2.23
C LEU A 131 8.30 1.15 1.70
N SER A 132 9.50 1.69 1.90
CA SER A 132 10.76 1.01 1.57
C SER A 132 10.94 -0.28 2.36
N GLU A 133 10.74 -0.23 3.68
CA GLU A 133 10.90 -1.40 4.55
C GLU A 133 9.78 -2.43 4.33
N PHE A 134 8.58 -1.97 3.96
CA PHE A 134 7.49 -2.84 3.53
C PHE A 134 7.84 -3.59 2.25
N HIS A 135 8.39 -2.88 1.27
CA HIS A 135 8.89 -3.47 0.04
C HIS A 135 9.98 -4.52 0.33
N ASP A 136 10.93 -4.23 1.22
CA ASP A 136 11.99 -5.18 1.59
C ASP A 136 11.44 -6.45 2.27
N TRP A 137 10.41 -6.33 3.11
CA TRP A 137 9.76 -7.50 3.70
C TRP A 137 8.97 -8.30 2.66
N LEU A 138 8.26 -7.65 1.74
CA LEU A 138 7.59 -8.33 0.63
C LEU A 138 8.58 -9.06 -0.28
N GLU A 139 9.78 -8.52 -0.49
CA GLU A 139 10.84 -9.20 -1.22
C GLU A 139 11.27 -10.49 -0.50
N TYR A 140 11.34 -10.48 0.84
CA TYR A 140 11.57 -11.71 1.62
C TYR A 140 10.41 -12.71 1.43
N VAL A 141 9.16 -12.24 1.48
CA VAL A 141 7.97 -13.06 1.21
C VAL A 141 8.07 -13.73 -0.16
N ASP A 142 8.44 -12.98 -1.20
CA ASP A 142 8.54 -13.50 -2.56
C ASP A 142 9.68 -14.51 -2.70
N LYS A 143 10.84 -14.25 -2.08
CA LYS A 143 11.96 -15.20 -2.01
C LYS A 143 11.60 -16.46 -1.22
N PHE A 144 10.78 -16.36 -0.18
CA PHE A 144 10.29 -17.52 0.57
C PHE A 144 9.34 -18.36 -0.29
N ARG A 145 8.41 -17.70 -1.00
CA ARG A 145 7.45 -18.34 -1.92
C ARG A 145 8.14 -19.03 -3.09
N SER A 146 9.19 -18.43 -3.66
CA SER A 146 9.93 -18.99 -4.80
C SER A 146 10.67 -20.29 -4.48
N LEU A 147 10.91 -20.58 -3.19
CA LEU A 147 11.42 -21.87 -2.72
C LEU A 147 10.34 -22.97 -2.64
N GLY A 148 9.14 -22.71 -3.18
CA GLY A 148 8.00 -23.65 -3.16
C GLY A 148 7.30 -23.72 -1.80
N ARG A 149 7.50 -22.71 -0.94
CA ARG A 149 6.89 -22.66 0.39
C ARG A 149 5.66 -21.76 0.39
N GLU A 150 4.63 -22.17 1.11
CA GLU A 150 3.38 -21.43 1.16
C GLU A 150 3.44 -20.28 2.16
N PHE A 151 3.08 -19.08 1.70
CA PHE A 151 2.79 -17.94 2.57
C PHE A 151 1.83 -17.01 1.81
N SER A 152 0.52 -17.07 2.06
CA SER A 152 -0.47 -16.35 1.25
C SER A 152 -0.46 -14.83 1.48
N ASP A 153 -1.17 -14.08 0.63
CA ASP A 153 -1.39 -12.65 0.86
C ASP A 153 -2.31 -12.40 2.08
N ASP A 154 -3.17 -13.35 2.45
CA ASP A 154 -3.91 -13.30 3.71
C ASP A 154 -2.98 -13.36 4.92
N GLN A 155 -1.94 -14.20 4.87
CA GLN A 155 -0.93 -14.28 5.93
C GLN A 155 -0.06 -13.02 6.01
N VAL A 156 0.14 -12.31 4.89
CA VAL A 156 0.76 -10.98 4.91
C VAL A 156 -0.12 -10.00 5.70
N ILE A 157 -1.43 -10.00 5.44
CA ILE A 157 -2.38 -9.15 6.15
C ILE A 157 -2.47 -9.53 7.64
N ASP A 158 -2.45 -10.81 7.98
CA ASP A 158 -2.44 -11.29 9.37
C ASP A 158 -1.27 -10.71 10.16
N VAL A 159 -0.06 -10.75 9.59
CA VAL A 159 1.14 -10.22 10.25
C VAL A 159 1.03 -8.71 10.50
N LEU A 160 0.52 -7.96 9.51
CA LEU A 160 0.39 -6.50 9.64
C LEU A 160 -0.70 -6.12 10.65
N THR A 161 -1.88 -6.72 10.55
CA THR A 161 -3.02 -6.44 11.45
C THR A 161 -2.80 -6.93 12.88
N ALA A 162 -1.93 -7.92 13.10
CA ALA A 162 -1.54 -8.37 14.43
C ALA A 162 -0.56 -7.40 15.14
N THR A 163 0.10 -6.51 14.40
CA THR A 163 1.19 -5.67 14.91
C THR A 163 0.93 -4.18 14.75
N ARG A 164 -0.05 -3.78 13.94
CA ARG A 164 -0.36 -2.39 13.61
C ARG A 164 -1.88 -2.14 13.66
N PRO A 165 -2.33 -0.91 14.01
CA PRO A 165 -3.73 -0.52 13.89
C PRO A 165 -4.25 -0.69 12.46
N ILE A 166 -5.54 -1.01 12.32
CA ILE A 166 -6.16 -1.30 11.03
C ILE A 166 -6.08 -0.12 10.06
N GLU A 167 -6.21 1.12 10.56
CA GLU A 167 -6.09 2.35 9.79
C GLU A 167 -4.71 2.48 9.16
N GLU A 168 -3.68 2.17 9.93
CA GLU A 168 -2.29 2.23 9.50
C GLU A 168 -2.05 1.21 8.37
N VAL A 169 -2.60 0.00 8.49
CA VAL A 169 -2.52 -1.03 7.45
C VAL A 169 -3.24 -0.59 6.17
N VAL A 170 -4.43 0.01 6.29
CA VAL A 170 -5.17 0.59 5.15
C VAL A 170 -4.34 1.67 4.46
N GLU A 171 -3.69 2.55 5.22
CA GLU A 171 -2.89 3.65 4.69
C GLU A 171 -1.59 3.16 4.02
N ILE A 172 -0.91 2.17 4.61
CA ILE A 172 0.24 1.48 3.98
C ILE A 172 -0.17 0.98 2.60
N PHE A 173 -1.24 0.19 2.51
CA PHE A 173 -1.68 -0.34 1.22
C PHE A 173 -2.10 0.77 0.26
N HIS A 174 -2.74 1.85 0.76
CA HIS A 174 -3.15 2.97 -0.09
C HIS A 174 -1.94 3.69 -0.71
N LYS A 175 -0.95 4.06 0.10
CA LYS A 175 0.26 4.74 -0.37
C LYS A 175 1.15 3.82 -1.19
N PHE A 176 1.17 2.52 -0.88
CA PHE A 176 1.91 1.53 -1.66
C PHE A 176 1.43 1.41 -3.10
N ARG A 177 0.19 1.85 -3.42
CA ARG A 177 -0.28 1.94 -4.81
C ARG A 177 0.51 2.92 -5.67
N GLY A 178 1.08 3.96 -5.05
CA GLY A 178 1.93 4.94 -5.71
C GLY A 178 3.32 4.41 -6.03
N VAL A 179 3.69 3.25 -5.46
CA VAL A 179 4.99 2.64 -5.69
C VAL A 179 5.02 1.98 -7.07
N HIS A 180 6.08 2.29 -7.84
CA HIS A 180 6.27 1.76 -9.18
C HIS A 180 6.15 0.21 -9.21
N GLY A 181 5.30 -0.31 -10.09
CA GLY A 181 5.06 -1.75 -10.24
C GLY A 181 4.18 -2.39 -9.15
N MET A 182 3.78 -1.66 -8.10
CA MET A 182 3.09 -2.25 -6.94
C MET A 182 1.59 -2.02 -6.90
N LYS A 183 1.04 -1.17 -7.79
CA LYS A 183 -0.39 -0.82 -7.82
C LYS A 183 -1.32 -2.03 -7.73
N HIS A 184 -1.11 -3.05 -8.56
CA HIS A 184 -1.98 -4.23 -8.58
C HIS A 184 -1.92 -5.05 -7.29
N ARG A 185 -0.72 -5.23 -6.72
CA ARG A 185 -0.52 -5.97 -5.47
C ARG A 185 -1.12 -5.20 -4.29
N ALA A 186 -0.95 -3.89 -4.27
CA ALA A 186 -1.56 -3.01 -3.28
C ALA A 186 -3.09 -3.03 -3.37
N ASP A 187 -3.67 -2.94 -4.57
CA ASP A 187 -5.11 -3.05 -4.78
C ASP A 187 -5.64 -4.43 -4.32
N GLN A 188 -4.88 -5.50 -4.52
CA GLN A 188 -5.22 -6.84 -4.03
C GLN A 188 -5.20 -6.92 -2.50
N PHE A 189 -4.17 -6.36 -1.84
CA PHE A 189 -4.11 -6.31 -0.38
C PHE A 189 -5.26 -5.50 0.21
N GLN A 190 -5.59 -4.34 -0.38
CA GLN A 190 -6.76 -3.56 0.03
C GLN A 190 -8.05 -4.36 -0.10
N ARG A 191 -8.23 -5.07 -1.21
CA ARG A 191 -9.43 -5.89 -1.45
C ARG A 191 -9.58 -6.98 -0.40
N LEU A 192 -8.51 -7.72 -0.13
CA LEU A 192 -8.50 -8.80 0.86
C LEU A 192 -8.73 -8.26 2.28
N LEU A 193 -8.10 -7.13 2.63
CA LEU A 193 -8.29 -6.47 3.93
C LEU A 193 -9.75 -6.06 4.13
N LEU A 194 -10.34 -5.40 3.14
CA LEU A 194 -11.73 -4.93 3.20
C LEU A 194 -12.71 -6.11 3.21
N LEU A 195 -12.43 -7.19 2.48
CA LEU A 195 -13.24 -8.42 2.54
C LEU A 195 -13.31 -8.99 3.96
N ARG A 196 -12.19 -8.98 4.67
CA ARG A 196 -12.09 -9.52 6.03
C ARG A 196 -12.68 -8.58 7.07
N SER A 197 -12.36 -7.29 6.98
CA SER A 197 -12.86 -6.28 7.93
C SER A 197 -14.37 -6.21 7.84
N THR A 198 -14.97 -6.13 6.65
CA THR A 198 -16.43 -5.97 6.49
C THR A 198 -17.28 -7.13 6.99
N ALA A 199 -16.68 -8.28 7.28
CA ALA A 199 -17.33 -9.39 7.97
C ALA A 199 -17.38 -9.22 9.50
N VAL A 200 -16.54 -8.34 10.06
CA VAL A 200 -16.36 -8.09 11.50
C VAL A 200 -16.83 -6.69 11.88
N ASP A 201 -16.37 -5.65 11.19
CA ASP A 201 -16.70 -4.23 11.38
C ASP A 201 -16.50 -3.42 10.07
N PHE A 202 -16.79 -2.11 10.10
CA PHE A 202 -16.62 -1.23 8.94
C PHE A 202 -15.42 -0.27 9.04
N GLN A 203 -14.56 -0.45 10.03
CA GLN A 203 -13.50 0.53 10.37
C GLN A 203 -12.50 0.70 9.22
N ALA A 204 -12.04 -0.41 8.64
CA ALA A 204 -11.11 -0.35 7.50
C ALA A 204 -11.75 0.32 6.27
N LEU A 205 -13.04 0.07 6.03
CA LEU A 205 -13.77 0.66 4.91
C LEU A 205 -13.95 2.18 5.10
N GLU A 206 -14.35 2.60 6.30
CA GLU A 206 -14.52 4.01 6.62
C GLU A 206 -13.22 4.79 6.41
N HIS A 207 -12.10 4.25 6.91
CA HIS A 207 -10.79 4.86 6.71
C HIS A 207 -10.37 4.88 5.23
N ALA A 208 -10.58 3.79 4.50
CA ALA A 208 -10.28 3.72 3.07
C ALA A 208 -11.07 4.77 2.26
N VAL A 209 -12.37 4.95 2.55
CA VAL A 209 -13.22 5.96 1.92
C VAL A 209 -12.70 7.38 2.20
N GLN A 210 -12.24 7.66 3.42
CA GLN A 210 -11.62 8.96 3.74
C GLN A 210 -10.36 9.21 2.91
N LEU A 211 -9.50 8.20 2.74
CA LEU A 211 -8.31 8.30 1.89
C LEU A 211 -8.67 8.49 0.40
N TRP A 212 -9.69 7.80 -0.10
CA TRP A 212 -10.17 7.97 -1.48
C TRP A 212 -10.76 9.36 -1.71
N ARG A 213 -11.44 9.96 -0.74
CA ARG A 213 -11.91 11.36 -0.87
C ARG A 213 -10.77 12.36 -1.04
N LYS A 214 -9.62 12.11 -0.40
CA LYS A 214 -8.42 12.94 -0.52
C LYS A 214 -7.70 12.71 -1.86
N SER A 215 -7.46 11.46 -2.22
CA SER A 215 -6.69 11.06 -3.41
C SER A 215 -7.49 11.04 -4.71
N LYS A 216 -8.82 11.04 -4.62
CA LYS A 216 -9.81 11.09 -5.72
C LYS A 216 -9.54 10.05 -6.83
N PRO A 217 -9.32 8.76 -6.51
CA PRO A 217 -9.26 7.72 -7.54
C PRO A 217 -10.56 7.67 -8.33
N THR A 218 -10.49 7.22 -9.57
CA THR A 218 -11.69 7.09 -10.40
C THR A 218 -12.67 6.09 -9.76
N PRO A 219 -13.99 6.22 -9.95
CA PRO A 219 -14.94 5.26 -9.41
C PRO A 219 -14.69 3.83 -9.90
N ARG A 220 -14.17 3.66 -11.12
CA ARG A 220 -13.71 2.36 -11.62
C ARG A 220 -12.60 1.77 -10.78
N GLU A 221 -11.61 2.57 -10.37
CA GLU A 221 -10.54 2.09 -9.48
C GLU A 221 -11.08 1.72 -8.11
N VAL A 222 -11.94 2.56 -7.52
CA VAL A 222 -12.55 2.24 -6.21
C VAL A 222 -13.35 0.95 -6.27
N PHE A 223 -14.11 0.73 -7.35
CA PHE A 223 -14.85 -0.51 -7.58
C PHE A 223 -13.92 -1.74 -7.55
N LEU A 224 -12.72 -1.62 -8.12
CA LEU A 224 -11.74 -2.70 -8.18
C LEU A 224 -10.93 -2.83 -6.88
N MET A 225 -10.81 -1.79 -6.07
CA MET A 225 -10.17 -1.88 -4.74
C MET A 225 -11.10 -2.53 -3.71
N LEU A 226 -12.42 -2.41 -3.90
CA LEU A 226 -13.42 -3.08 -3.07
C LEU A 226 -13.55 -4.57 -3.45
N PRO A 227 -13.98 -5.47 -2.53
CA PRO A 227 -14.21 -6.88 -2.84
C PRO A 227 -15.49 -7.15 -3.62
N ILE A 228 -16.16 -6.09 -4.09
CA ILE A 228 -17.35 -6.10 -4.93
C ILE A 228 -17.20 -7.02 -6.16
N PRO A 229 -16.12 -7.02 -6.96
CA PRO A 229 -16.03 -7.85 -8.17
C PRO A 229 -15.97 -9.36 -7.88
N THR A 230 -15.64 -9.73 -6.64
CA THR A 230 -15.35 -11.12 -6.24
C THR A 230 -16.42 -11.72 -5.33
N THR A 231 -17.41 -10.93 -4.89
CA THR A 231 -18.47 -11.37 -3.99
C THR A 231 -19.85 -11.17 -4.58
N ARG A 232 -20.80 -12.02 -4.17
CA ARG A 232 -22.20 -11.93 -4.60
C ARG A 232 -22.98 -11.00 -3.68
N PHE A 233 -23.89 -10.23 -4.27
CA PHE A 233 -24.93 -9.54 -3.52
C PHE A 233 -26.05 -10.52 -3.22
N GLU A 234 -26.38 -10.65 -1.94
CA GLU A 234 -27.45 -11.49 -1.44
C GLU A 234 -28.20 -10.71 -0.35
N MET A 235 -29.50 -10.97 -0.25
CA MET A 235 -30.32 -10.53 0.87
C MET A 235 -30.36 -11.68 1.87
N GLU A 236 -30.01 -11.40 3.11
CA GLU A 236 -30.01 -12.36 4.21
C GLU A 236 -31.20 -12.05 5.12
N THR A 237 -31.99 -13.07 5.45
CA THR A 237 -33.09 -12.91 6.39
C THR A 237 -32.53 -13.00 7.82
N VAL A 238 -32.44 -11.85 8.50
CA VAL A 238 -32.00 -11.74 9.89
C VAL A 238 -33.23 -11.47 10.74
N GLY A 239 -33.75 -12.51 11.39
CA GLY A 239 -35.01 -12.43 12.14
C GLY A 239 -36.21 -12.22 11.21
N ASN A 240 -36.88 -11.07 11.30
CA ASN A 240 -38.04 -10.71 10.47
C ASN A 240 -37.72 -9.66 9.40
N THR A 241 -36.43 -9.35 9.18
CA THR A 241 -35.98 -8.32 8.25
C THR A 241 -34.99 -8.91 7.25
N ASP A 242 -35.19 -8.58 5.98
CA ASP A 242 -34.20 -8.88 4.94
C ASP A 242 -33.15 -7.76 4.93
N GLU A 243 -31.92 -8.13 5.27
CA GLU A 243 -30.76 -7.24 5.29
C GLU A 243 -29.80 -7.57 4.14
N PRO A 244 -29.12 -6.58 3.56
CA PRO A 244 -28.07 -6.84 2.58
C PRO A 244 -26.88 -7.53 3.26
N ASN A 245 -26.24 -8.44 2.55
CA ASN A 245 -24.92 -8.89 2.98
C ASN A 245 -23.86 -7.77 2.83
N ALA A 246 -22.63 -8.01 3.31
CA ALA A 246 -21.53 -7.04 3.25
C ALA A 246 -21.30 -6.47 1.83
N THR A 247 -21.51 -7.28 0.79
CA THR A 247 -21.40 -6.83 -0.62
C THR A 247 -22.41 -5.74 -0.95
N GLY A 248 -23.65 -5.83 -0.45
CA GLY A 248 -24.67 -4.81 -0.68
C GLY A 248 -24.33 -3.47 -0.05
N LEU A 249 -23.74 -3.51 1.15
CA LEU A 249 -23.25 -2.32 1.84
C LEU A 249 -22.08 -1.68 1.09
N LEU A 250 -21.11 -2.49 0.65
CA LEU A 250 -19.98 -2.00 -0.15
C LEU A 250 -20.43 -1.39 -1.48
N LEU A 251 -21.39 -2.02 -2.16
CA LEU A 251 -21.99 -1.48 -3.37
C LEU A 251 -22.68 -0.13 -3.11
N ALA A 252 -23.43 0.01 -2.01
CA ALA A 252 -24.06 1.27 -1.64
C ALA A 252 -23.02 2.36 -1.36
N SER A 253 -21.97 2.05 -0.59
CA SER A 253 -20.84 2.96 -0.35
C SER A 253 -20.15 3.37 -1.65
N TRP A 254 -19.98 2.45 -2.60
CA TRP A 254 -19.41 2.75 -3.90
C TRP A 254 -20.31 3.68 -4.74
N ILE A 255 -21.63 3.47 -4.77
CA ILE A 255 -22.57 4.37 -5.47
C ILE A 255 -22.58 5.76 -4.83
N TYR A 256 -22.44 5.83 -3.50
CA TYR A 256 -22.26 7.11 -2.80
C TYR A 256 -20.98 7.81 -3.26
N TYR A 257 -19.85 7.09 -3.30
CA TYR A 257 -18.59 7.63 -3.80
C TYR A 257 -18.70 8.11 -5.25
N VAL A 258 -19.36 7.36 -6.15
CA VAL A 258 -19.63 7.80 -7.54
C VAL A 258 -20.35 9.15 -7.56
N SER A 259 -21.37 9.30 -6.71
CA SER A 259 -22.19 10.52 -6.66
C SER A 259 -21.37 11.71 -6.14
N GLU A 260 -20.51 11.50 -5.12
CA GLU A 260 -19.55 12.51 -4.65
C GLU A 260 -18.54 12.88 -5.74
N TYR A 261 -18.01 11.88 -6.45
CA TYR A 261 -17.03 12.06 -7.52
C TYR A 261 -17.59 12.88 -8.69
N GLN A 262 -18.83 12.60 -9.09
CA GLN A 262 -19.58 13.39 -10.08
C GLN A 262 -19.82 14.82 -9.59
N ALA A 263 -20.16 15.01 -8.30
CA ALA A 263 -20.36 16.33 -7.70
C ALA A 263 -19.06 17.16 -7.66
N TRP A 264 -17.89 16.52 -7.61
CA TRP A 264 -16.59 17.18 -7.78
C TRP A 264 -16.28 17.55 -9.24
N SER A 265 -17.26 17.45 -10.15
CA SER A 265 -17.15 17.78 -11.59
C SER A 265 -16.20 16.88 -12.38
N PHE A 266 -15.96 15.64 -11.91
CA PHE A 266 -15.24 14.65 -12.70
C PHE A 266 -16.18 13.83 -13.58
N ALA A 267 -15.68 13.40 -14.74
CA ALA A 267 -16.41 12.57 -15.68
C ALA A 267 -16.43 11.10 -15.22
N PHE A 268 -17.62 10.60 -14.88
CA PHE A 268 -17.92 9.18 -14.80
C PHE A 268 -19.43 9.02 -14.96
N VAL A 269 -19.91 8.83 -16.19
CA VAL A 269 -21.36 8.92 -16.47
C VAL A 269 -22.09 7.65 -16.03
N ASP A 270 -23.41 7.76 -15.83
CA ASP A 270 -24.20 6.65 -15.30
C ASP A 270 -24.27 5.43 -16.23
N ASP A 271 -24.08 5.66 -17.53
CA ASP A 271 -23.88 4.56 -18.48
C ASP A 271 -22.61 3.75 -18.17
N GLU A 272 -21.52 4.41 -17.73
CA GLU A 272 -20.30 3.73 -17.29
C GLU A 272 -20.49 2.99 -15.97
N VAL A 273 -21.28 3.55 -15.05
CA VAL A 273 -21.66 2.90 -13.78
C VAL A 273 -22.37 1.58 -14.07
N ILE A 274 -23.42 1.62 -14.90
CA ILE A 274 -24.18 0.42 -15.28
C ILE A 274 -23.33 -0.54 -16.09
N GLY A 275 -22.54 -0.04 -17.05
CA GLY A 275 -21.64 -0.86 -17.84
C GLY A 275 -20.61 -1.60 -16.99
N LEU A 276 -20.09 -0.96 -15.94
CA LEU A 276 -19.17 -1.58 -15.00
C LEU A 276 -19.89 -2.63 -14.14
N LEU A 277 -21.05 -2.31 -13.58
CA LEU A 277 -21.85 -3.24 -12.78
C LEU A 277 -22.23 -4.51 -13.56
N MET A 278 -22.72 -4.35 -14.79
CA MET A 278 -23.11 -5.48 -15.66
C MET A 278 -21.92 -6.36 -16.09
N ARG A 279 -20.68 -5.87 -15.98
CA ARG A 279 -19.49 -6.67 -16.29
C ARG A 279 -19.22 -7.75 -15.23
N TYR A 280 -19.62 -7.49 -13.99
CA TYR A 280 -19.32 -8.35 -12.85
C TYR A 280 -20.55 -8.98 -12.21
N ARG A 281 -21.75 -8.46 -12.50
CA ARG A 281 -22.99 -8.91 -11.88
C ARG A 281 -24.07 -9.21 -12.92
N PRO A 282 -24.84 -10.30 -12.74
CA PRO A 282 -25.98 -10.60 -13.59
C PRO A 282 -27.11 -9.58 -13.34
N VAL A 283 -27.95 -9.40 -14.36
CA VAL A 283 -28.99 -8.35 -14.37
C VAL A 283 -29.98 -8.51 -13.22
N ASN A 284 -30.38 -9.73 -12.88
CA ASN A 284 -31.30 -10.01 -11.77
C ASN A 284 -30.72 -9.51 -10.43
N GLU A 285 -29.44 -9.76 -10.18
CA GLU A 285 -28.75 -9.29 -8.98
C GLU A 285 -28.75 -7.76 -8.90
N LEU A 286 -28.50 -7.07 -10.02
CA LEU A 286 -28.55 -5.61 -10.07
C LEU A 286 -29.96 -5.05 -9.80
N VAL A 287 -31.01 -5.72 -10.28
CA VAL A 287 -32.39 -5.32 -9.99
C VAL A 287 -32.69 -5.44 -8.49
N HIS A 288 -32.29 -6.53 -7.85
CA HIS A 288 -32.44 -6.69 -6.40
C HIS A 288 -31.63 -5.65 -5.64
N PHE A 289 -30.37 -5.41 -6.04
CA PHE A 289 -29.53 -4.39 -5.44
C PHE A 289 -30.14 -2.99 -5.55
N PHE A 290 -30.68 -2.59 -6.72
CA PHE A 290 -31.32 -1.28 -6.85
C PHE A 290 -32.62 -1.16 -6.03
N ASN A 291 -33.37 -2.24 -5.86
CA ASN A 291 -34.52 -2.24 -4.95
C ASN A 291 -34.07 -2.04 -3.49
N TYR A 292 -32.98 -2.67 -3.08
CA TYR A 292 -32.35 -2.41 -1.78
C TYR A 292 -31.84 -0.96 -1.68
N LEU A 293 -31.14 -0.46 -2.70
CA LEU A 293 -30.57 0.90 -2.69
C LEU A 293 -31.65 1.98 -2.51
N ARG A 294 -32.89 1.72 -2.95
CA ARG A 294 -34.04 2.61 -2.70
C ARG A 294 -34.41 2.77 -1.22
N THR A 295 -34.08 1.80 -0.38
CA THR A 295 -34.33 1.83 1.07
C THR A 295 -33.21 2.55 1.83
N VAL A 296 -32.03 2.69 1.22
CA VAL A 296 -30.91 3.45 1.77
C VAL A 296 -31.26 4.94 1.79
N ARG A 297 -31.03 5.58 2.94
CA ARG A 297 -31.36 6.99 3.16
C ARG A 297 -30.66 7.87 2.11
N GLY A 298 -31.44 8.71 1.42
CA GLY A 298 -30.93 9.65 0.41
C GLY A 298 -30.61 9.03 -0.96
N MET A 299 -30.87 7.72 -1.16
CA MET A 299 -30.49 7.01 -2.38
C MET A 299 -31.67 6.62 -3.28
N ARG A 300 -32.91 6.92 -2.90
CA ARG A 300 -34.12 6.54 -3.64
C ARG A 300 -34.09 7.00 -5.10
N ASP A 301 -33.95 8.30 -5.32
CA ASP A 301 -33.99 8.87 -6.67
C ASP A 301 -32.81 8.39 -7.53
N ARG A 302 -31.64 8.25 -6.90
CA ARG A 302 -30.43 7.72 -7.53
C ARG A 302 -30.62 6.26 -7.99
N ALA A 303 -31.20 5.42 -7.13
CA ALA A 303 -31.49 4.04 -7.45
C ALA A 303 -32.50 3.92 -8.59
N ASP A 304 -33.54 4.76 -8.59
CA ASP A 304 -34.57 4.78 -9.62
C ASP A 304 -34.00 5.18 -10.98
N TYR A 305 -33.17 6.22 -10.98
CA TYR A 305 -32.47 6.66 -12.17
C TYR A 305 -31.54 5.55 -12.73
N LEU A 306 -30.70 4.95 -11.89
CA LEU A 306 -29.78 3.88 -12.32
C LEU A 306 -30.55 2.65 -12.85
N LYS A 307 -31.70 2.32 -12.26
CA LYS A 307 -32.58 1.27 -12.76
C LYS A 307 -33.14 1.60 -14.15
N LEU A 308 -33.51 2.86 -14.42
CA LEU A 308 -33.90 3.30 -15.77
C LEU A 308 -32.74 3.17 -16.76
N VAL A 309 -31.54 3.61 -16.40
CA VAL A 309 -30.34 3.49 -17.27
C VAL A 309 -30.06 2.02 -17.61
N LEU A 310 -30.20 1.11 -16.63
CA LEU A 310 -30.09 -0.33 -16.86
C LEU A 310 -31.12 -0.82 -17.88
N LEU A 311 -32.40 -0.44 -17.75
CA LEU A 311 -33.45 -0.82 -18.69
C LEU A 311 -33.16 -0.32 -20.10
N TRP A 312 -32.77 0.96 -20.26
CA TRP A 312 -32.39 1.52 -21.55
C TRP A 312 -31.24 0.75 -22.21
N ARG A 313 -30.21 0.42 -21.44
CA ARG A 313 -29.05 -0.34 -21.93
C ARG A 313 -29.41 -1.77 -22.35
N LEU A 314 -30.37 -2.40 -21.69
CA LEU A 314 -30.89 -3.72 -22.08
C LEU A 314 -31.71 -3.65 -23.37
N LEU A 315 -32.59 -2.64 -23.50
CA LEU A 315 -33.39 -2.42 -24.70
C LEU A 315 -32.51 -2.13 -25.93
N ALA A 316 -31.45 -1.33 -25.77
CA ALA A 316 -30.51 -1.02 -26.85
C ALA A 316 -29.74 -2.26 -27.38
N ARG A 317 -29.67 -3.36 -26.62
CA ARG A 317 -29.04 -4.63 -27.05
C ARG A 317 -29.95 -5.52 -27.89
N PHE A 318 -31.25 -5.23 -27.92
CA PHE A 318 -32.22 -5.91 -28.76
C PHE A 318 -32.84 -4.91 -29.73
N PRO A 319 -32.18 -4.59 -30.86
CA PRO A 319 -32.82 -3.78 -31.87
C PRO A 319 -34.07 -4.53 -32.34
N THR A 320 -35.23 -3.92 -32.12
CA THR A 320 -36.53 -4.35 -32.66
C THR A 320 -36.36 -4.62 -34.15
N ARG A 321 -36.57 -5.88 -34.55
CA ARG A 321 -36.65 -6.28 -35.96
C ARG A 321 -37.92 -5.74 -36.60
#